data_AF-A0A822XC64-F1
#
_entry.id   AF-A0A822XC64-F1
#
_cell.length_a   1.000
_cell.length_b   1.000
_cell.length_c   1.000
_cell.angle_alpha   90.00
_cell.angle_beta   90.00
_cell.angle_gamma   90.00
#
_symmetry.space_group_name_H-M   'P 1'
#
loop_
_entity.id
_entity.type
_entity.pdbx_description
1 polymer ?
#
loop_
_entity_poly.entity_id
_entity_poly.type
_entity_poly.pdbx_seq_one_letter_code
_entity_poly.pdbx_strand_id
1 'polypeptide(L)'
;MSVESIWGVYHADGGLIGEIRYVAGALFRGEHCSLCDITHKIAWEKSDMKKLRNNFDVPFHLVHLNERPEDLITYSDGITPILVAKTESGFLTIASDDELKECQGSVEMLSELISEKLAHIVESS
;
A
#
# COMPACT_ATOMS: atom_id res chain seq x y z
N MET A 1 12.43 -1.96 -17.33
CA MET A 1 12.70 -1.92 -15.90
C MET A 1 11.91 -3.04 -15.29
N SER A 2 12.62 -3.98 -14.68
CA SER A 2 12.04 -5.08 -13.92
C SER A 2 11.48 -4.51 -12.62
N VAL A 3 10.28 -4.96 -12.24
CA VAL A 3 9.73 -4.73 -10.91
C VAL A 3 10.20 -5.89 -10.03
N GLU A 4 10.84 -5.59 -8.92
CA GLU A 4 11.37 -6.58 -7.98
C GLU A 4 10.37 -6.90 -6.86
N SER A 5 9.59 -5.91 -6.43
CA SER A 5 8.56 -6.05 -5.40
C SER A 5 7.59 -4.86 -5.41
N ILE A 6 6.42 -5.04 -4.80
CA ILE A 6 5.41 -4.00 -4.57
C ILE A 6 5.33 -3.73 -3.08
N TRP A 7 5.24 -2.46 -2.69
CA TRP A 7 5.17 -2.03 -1.31
C TRP A 7 4.03 -1.04 -1.09
N GLY A 8 3.08 -1.40 -0.23
CA GLY A 8 2.07 -0.49 0.29
C GLY A 8 2.44 -0.02 1.69
N VAL A 9 2.45 1.30 1.89
CA VAL A 9 2.75 1.92 3.17
C VAL A 9 1.47 2.53 3.73
N TYR A 10 1.05 2.04 4.91
CA TYR A 10 -0.04 2.65 5.65
C TYR A 10 0.39 3.97 6.31
N HIS A 11 -0.55 4.91 6.44
CA HIS A 11 -0.36 6.10 7.30
C HIS A 11 -0.73 5.77 8.76
N ALA A 12 -0.04 4.81 9.35
CA ALA A 12 -0.20 4.40 10.74
C ALA A 12 1.07 3.70 11.24
N ASP A 13 1.33 3.75 12.55
CA ASP A 13 2.36 2.94 13.21
C ASP A 13 1.83 1.52 13.51
N GLY A 14 2.67 0.50 13.34
CA GLY A 14 2.40 -0.89 13.68
C GLY A 14 2.72 -1.20 15.15
N GLY A 15 2.11 -2.24 15.73
CA GLY A 15 2.34 -2.65 17.12
C GLY A 15 1.70 -3.99 17.53
N LEU A 16 2.12 -4.51 18.69
CA LEU A 16 1.73 -5.83 19.27
C LEU A 16 0.23 -5.98 19.59
N ILE A 17 -0.54 -4.88 19.60
CA ILE A 17 -2.02 -4.92 19.60
C ILE A 17 -2.45 -5.11 18.14
N GLY A 18 -2.08 -6.28 17.60
CA GLY A 18 -2.05 -6.59 16.18
C GLY A 18 -3.41 -6.58 15.51
N GLU A 19 -3.42 -6.18 14.23
CA GLU A 19 -4.49 -6.32 13.21
C GLU A 19 -5.88 -5.76 13.55
N ILE A 20 -6.12 -5.37 14.80
CA ILE A 20 -7.39 -4.88 15.32
C ILE A 20 -7.12 -3.54 15.96
N ARG A 21 -7.53 -2.48 15.29
CA ARG A 21 -8.38 -1.41 15.82
C ARG A 21 -8.36 -0.26 14.81
N TYR A 22 -9.17 -0.43 13.76
CA TYR A 22 -9.92 0.71 13.22
C TYR A 22 -10.98 1.14 14.26
N VAL A 23 -10.58 1.34 15.51
CA VAL A 23 -11.46 1.95 16.50
C VAL A 23 -11.36 3.42 16.22
N ALA A 24 -12.34 3.85 15.42
CA ALA A 24 -12.68 5.23 15.13
C ALA A 24 -12.17 6.19 16.21
N GLY A 25 -11.22 7.04 15.81
CA GLY A 25 -10.96 8.32 16.46
C GLY A 25 -9.95 8.37 17.61
N ALA A 26 -9.37 7.25 18.09
CA ALA A 26 -8.56 7.32 19.32
C ALA A 26 -7.03 7.14 19.13
N LEU A 27 -6.54 6.54 18.04
CA LEU A 27 -5.10 6.32 17.82
C LEU A 27 -4.54 6.89 16.51
N PHE A 28 -5.40 7.39 15.62
CA PHE A 28 -4.97 8.20 14.48
C PHE A 28 -4.79 9.63 14.98
N ARG A 29 -3.66 10.28 14.67
CA ARG A 29 -3.49 11.73 14.81
C ARG A 29 -4.37 12.47 13.79
N GLY A 30 -5.67 12.22 13.78
CA GLY A 30 -6.66 12.93 12.96
C GLY A 30 -6.68 12.60 11.46
N GLU A 31 -5.79 11.77 10.92
CA GLU A 31 -5.69 11.53 9.47
C GLU A 31 -6.25 10.16 9.05
N HIS A 32 -7.01 10.16 7.96
CA HIS A 32 -7.71 9.02 7.38
C HIS A 32 -6.77 8.25 6.43
N CYS A 33 -6.67 6.93 6.57
CA CYS A 33 -5.77 6.08 5.77
C CYS A 33 -6.54 5.31 4.69
N SER A 34 -6.53 5.80 3.45
CA SER A 34 -7.22 5.18 2.31
C SER A 34 -6.78 3.73 2.04
N LEU A 35 -5.48 3.44 2.11
CA LEU A 35 -4.95 2.08 1.94
C LEU A 35 -5.50 1.13 3.01
N CYS A 36 -5.69 1.61 4.25
CA CYS A 36 -6.26 0.83 5.33
C CYS A 36 -7.71 0.42 5.02
N ASP A 37 -8.52 1.33 4.44
CA ASP A 37 -9.90 1.04 4.04
C ASP A 37 -9.97 0.00 2.93
N ILE A 38 -9.01 0.03 2.01
CA ILE A 38 -8.91 -0.95 0.93
C ILE A 38 -8.53 -2.32 1.48
N THR A 39 -7.50 -2.39 2.33
CA THR A 39 -6.89 -3.67 2.71
C THR A 39 -7.59 -4.37 3.88
N HIS A 40 -8.22 -3.65 4.80
CA HIS A 40 -8.78 -4.21 6.03
C HIS A 40 -10.31 -4.17 6.09
N LYS A 41 -10.88 -5.10 6.86
CA LYS A 41 -12.19 -4.93 7.50
C LYS A 41 -11.99 -4.29 8.88
N ILE A 42 -12.94 -4.45 9.79
CA ILE A 42 -12.88 -3.88 11.16
C ILE A 42 -11.61 -4.30 11.92
N ALA A 43 -11.10 -5.51 11.68
CA ALA A 43 -10.14 -6.17 12.56
C ALA A 43 -9.20 -7.18 11.84
N TRP A 44 -9.23 -7.27 10.51
CA TRP A 44 -8.38 -8.23 9.78
C TRP A 44 -8.25 -7.83 8.31
N GLU A 45 -7.18 -8.30 7.65
CA GLU A 45 -6.99 -8.16 6.20
C GLU A 45 -8.16 -8.80 5.43
N LYS A 46 -8.68 -8.11 4.41
CA LYS A 46 -9.68 -8.68 3.50
C LYS A 46 -9.10 -9.92 2.81
N SER A 47 -9.89 -10.98 2.73
CA SER A 47 -9.50 -12.21 2.03
C SER A 47 -9.09 -11.96 0.58
N ASP A 48 -9.74 -11.00 -0.08
CA ASP A 48 -9.43 -10.68 -1.48
C ASP A 48 -8.15 -9.87 -1.61
N MET A 49 -7.79 -9.06 -0.60
CA MET A 49 -6.47 -8.42 -0.54
C MET A 49 -5.38 -9.49 -0.40
N LYS A 50 -5.57 -10.46 0.50
CA LYS A 50 -4.64 -11.58 0.66
C LYS A 50 -4.48 -12.37 -0.65
N LYS A 51 -5.58 -12.63 -1.37
CA LYS A 51 -5.52 -13.29 -2.69
C LYS A 51 -4.78 -12.44 -3.71
N LEU A 52 -5.10 -11.15 -3.79
CA LEU A 52 -4.45 -10.21 -4.71
C LEU A 52 -2.92 -10.24 -4.51
N ARG A 53 -2.44 -10.09 -3.28
CA ARG A 53 -1.00 -10.14 -2.97
C ARG A 53 -0.33 -11.46 -3.37
N ASN A 54 -1.03 -12.58 -3.20
CA ASN A 54 -0.51 -13.90 -3.56
C ASN A 54 -0.55 -14.18 -5.08
N ASN A 55 -1.29 -13.39 -5.85
CA ASN A 55 -1.39 -13.55 -7.31
C ASN A 55 -0.30 -12.80 -8.08
N PHE A 56 0.49 -11.94 -7.42
CA PHE A 56 1.64 -11.30 -8.05
C PHE A 56 2.84 -12.26 -8.07
N ASP A 57 3.57 -12.25 -9.19
CA ASP A 57 4.83 -13.01 -9.35
C ASP A 57 5.99 -12.42 -8.51
N VAL A 58 5.81 -11.20 -8.01
CA VAL A 58 6.77 -10.48 -7.17
C VAL A 58 6.21 -10.32 -5.76
N PRO A 59 7.07 -10.25 -4.72
CA PRO A 59 6.62 -9.99 -3.36
C PRO A 59 5.77 -8.72 -3.26
N PHE A 60 4.61 -8.84 -2.59
CA PHE A 60 3.75 -7.72 -2.24
C PHE A 60 3.75 -7.52 -0.73
N HIS A 61 4.46 -6.47 -0.30
CA HIS A 61 4.60 -6.08 1.09
C HIS A 61 3.59 -5.00 1.47
N LEU A 62 3.01 -5.14 2.67
CA LEU A 62 2.21 -4.11 3.32
C LEU A 62 2.87 -3.81 4.67
N VAL A 63 3.22 -2.55 4.90
CA VAL A 63 3.99 -2.13 6.08
C VAL A 63 3.42 -0.85 6.69
N HIS A 64 3.60 -0.72 7.99
CA HIS A 64 3.35 0.52 8.74
C HIS A 64 4.53 1.48 8.66
N LEU A 65 4.33 2.73 9.10
CA LEU A 65 5.33 3.79 9.04
C LEU A 65 6.68 3.42 9.68
N ASN A 66 6.64 2.69 10.80
CA ASN A 66 7.77 2.22 11.59
C ASN A 66 8.32 0.84 11.17
N GLU A 67 7.71 0.19 10.18
CA GLU A 67 8.13 -1.12 9.65
C GLU A 67 8.83 -1.01 8.29
N ARG A 68 8.89 0.20 7.74
CA ARG A 68 9.54 0.48 6.44
C ARG A 68 11.06 0.31 6.52
N PRO A 69 11.70 -0.26 5.48
CA PRO A 69 13.14 -0.15 5.30
C PRO A 69 13.58 1.30 5.01
N GLU A 70 14.85 1.61 5.24
CA GLU A 70 15.40 2.97 5.18
C GLU A 70 15.22 3.67 3.80
N ASP A 71 15.38 2.92 2.71
CA ASP A 71 15.16 3.41 1.35
C ASP A 71 13.70 3.79 1.11
N LEU A 72 12.76 3.00 1.63
CA LEU A 72 11.33 3.27 1.53
C LEU A 72 10.91 4.42 2.46
N ILE A 73 11.51 4.57 3.64
CA ILE A 73 11.30 5.75 4.50
C ILE A 73 11.66 7.01 3.72
N THR A 74 12.86 7.05 3.15
CA THR A 74 13.36 8.21 2.39
C THR A 74 12.44 8.56 1.22
N TYR A 75 11.93 7.55 0.51
CA TYR A 75 11.05 7.76 -0.63
C TYR A 75 9.64 8.24 -0.25
N SER A 76 9.09 7.71 0.84
CA SER A 76 7.68 7.91 1.21
C SER A 76 7.47 8.91 2.34
N ASP A 77 8.50 9.66 2.75
CA ASP A 77 8.38 10.64 3.83
C ASP A 77 7.40 11.77 3.44
N GLY A 78 6.44 12.05 4.32
CA GLY A 78 5.40 13.07 4.10
C GLY A 78 4.36 12.78 3.02
N ILE A 79 4.39 11.62 2.35
CA ILE A 79 3.47 11.29 1.23
C ILE A 79 2.71 9.97 1.41
N THR A 80 2.58 9.49 2.65
CA THR A 80 1.80 8.28 2.97
C THR A 80 0.32 8.61 3.22
N PRO A 81 -0.62 7.68 2.95
CA PRO A 81 -0.39 6.32 2.45
C PRO A 81 0.01 6.31 0.97
N ILE A 82 0.79 5.31 0.57
CA ILE A 82 1.30 5.21 -0.81
C ILE A 82 1.51 3.75 -1.22
N LEU A 83 1.36 3.47 -2.52
CA LEU A 83 1.74 2.20 -3.13
C LEU A 83 2.87 2.45 -4.15
N VAL A 84 3.95 1.68 -4.05
CA VAL A 84 5.15 1.85 -4.89
C VAL A 84 5.63 0.51 -5.44
N ALA A 85 6.25 0.55 -6.62
CA ALA A 85 7.05 -0.53 -7.18
C ALA A 85 8.51 -0.30 -6.82
N LYS A 86 9.21 -1.34 -6.34
CA LYS A 86 10.67 -1.35 -6.25
C LYS A 86 11.24 -1.87 -7.57
N THR A 87 12.20 -1.13 -8.12
CA THR A 87 12.95 -1.47 -9.34
C THR A 87 14.44 -1.40 -9.06
N GLU A 88 15.25 -1.86 -10.02
CA GLU A 88 16.72 -1.74 -9.96
C GLU A 88 17.22 -0.29 -9.78
N SER A 89 16.43 0.71 -10.17
CA SER A 89 16.78 2.14 -10.06
C SER A 89 16.15 2.84 -8.85
N GLY A 90 15.48 2.10 -7.96
CA GLY A 90 14.77 2.63 -6.80
C GLY A 90 13.25 2.49 -6.92
N PHE A 91 12.53 3.28 -6.14
CA PHE A 91 11.07 3.21 -6.08
C PHE A 91 10.39 4.08 -7.13
N LEU A 92 9.27 3.58 -7.65
CA LEU A 92 8.34 4.30 -8.51
C LEU A 92 6.94 4.25 -7.91
N THR A 93 6.26 5.39 -7.83
CA THR A 93 4.88 5.46 -7.34
C THR A 93 3.93 4.74 -8.30
N ILE A 94 3.19 3.77 -7.77
CA ILE A 94 2.06 3.14 -8.45
C ILE A 94 0.80 3.96 -8.18
N ALA A 95 0.53 4.26 -6.91
CA ALA A 95 -0.65 5.01 -6.49
C ALA A 95 -0.33 5.94 -5.31
N SER A 96 -0.72 7.20 -5.47
CA SER A 96 -0.77 8.20 -4.40
C SER A 96 -2.01 8.01 -3.50
N ASP A 97 -2.06 8.69 -2.35
CA ASP A 97 -3.24 8.66 -1.47
C ASP A 97 -4.52 9.09 -2.19
N ASP A 98 -4.45 10.08 -3.09
CA ASP A 98 -5.62 10.54 -3.83
C ASP A 98 -6.14 9.48 -4.80
N GLU A 99 -5.26 8.77 -5.51
CA GLU A 99 -5.66 7.64 -6.37
C GLU A 99 -6.18 6.45 -5.54
N LEU A 100 -5.64 6.24 -4.33
CA LEU A 100 -6.14 5.22 -3.41
C LEU A 100 -7.55 5.57 -2.89
N LYS A 101 -7.87 6.85 -2.64
CA LYS A 101 -9.24 7.28 -2.27
C LYS A 101 -10.24 6.96 -3.37
N GLU A 102 -9.87 7.10 -4.64
CA GLU A 102 -10.74 6.76 -5.77
C GLU A 102 -11.06 5.26 -5.84
N CYS A 103 -10.26 4.39 -5.20
CA CYS A 103 -10.59 2.97 -5.07
C CYS A 103 -11.76 2.72 -4.10
N GLN A 104 -12.18 3.71 -3.30
CA GLN A 104 -13.35 3.64 -2.40
C GLN A 104 -13.37 2.39 -1.50
N GLY A 105 -12.20 1.96 -1.01
CA GLY A 105 -12.07 0.75 -0.20
C GLY A 105 -12.23 -0.58 -0.97
N SER A 106 -12.24 -0.56 -2.30
CA SER A 106 -12.35 -1.75 -3.16
C SER A 106 -10.97 -2.34 -3.49
N VAL A 107 -10.80 -3.63 -3.21
CA VAL A 107 -9.59 -4.38 -3.59
C VAL A 107 -9.52 -4.60 -5.11
N GLU A 108 -10.68 -4.74 -5.76
CA GLU A 108 -10.76 -4.92 -7.22
C GLU A 108 -10.27 -3.68 -7.96
N MET A 109 -10.73 -2.49 -7.55
CA MET A 109 -10.26 -1.22 -8.14
C MET A 109 -8.77 -1.00 -7.89
N LEU A 110 -8.26 -1.37 -6.71
CA LEU A 110 -6.82 -1.35 -6.45
C LEU A 110 -6.06 -2.28 -7.41
N SER A 111 -6.58 -3.49 -7.66
CA SER A 111 -5.98 -4.44 -8.60
C SER A 111 -5.92 -3.90 -10.02
N GLU A 112 -6.98 -3.25 -10.48
CA GLU A 112 -7.04 -2.60 -11.80
C GLU A 112 -6.02 -1.46 -11.90
N LEU A 113 -5.98 -0.58 -10.89
CA LEU A 113 -5.02 0.53 -10.82
C LEU A 113 -3.57 0.05 -10.86
N ILE A 114 -3.23 -1.00 -10.09
CA ILE A 114 -1.88 -1.58 -10.11
C ILE A 114 -1.55 -2.11 -11.50
N SER A 115 -2.47 -2.84 -12.12
CA SER A 115 -2.24 -3.45 -13.44
C SER A 115 -1.98 -2.40 -14.52
N GLU A 116 -2.78 -1.32 -14.52
CA GLU A 116 -2.61 -0.19 -15.44
C GLU A 116 -1.25 0.48 -15.26
N LYS A 117 -0.89 0.83 -14.02
CA LYS A 117 0.34 1.57 -13.71
C LYS A 117 1.60 0.74 -13.96
N LEU A 118 1.56 -0.56 -13.65
CA LEU A 118 2.69 -1.45 -13.91
C LEU A 118 2.92 -1.66 -15.41
N ALA A 119 1.88 -1.75 -16.23
CA ALA A 119 2.03 -1.80 -17.68
C ALA A 119 2.80 -0.59 -18.22
N HIS A 120 2.46 0.61 -17.75
CA HIS A 120 3.16 1.84 -18.13
C HIS A 120 4.63 1.91 -17.66
N ILE A 121 4.94 1.38 -16.47
CA ILE A 121 6.32 1.31 -15.96
C ILE A 121 7.17 0.38 -16.84
N VAL A 122 6.63 -0.76 -17.24
CA VAL A 122 7.33 -1.71 -18.11
C VAL A 122 7.52 -1.17 -19.53
N GLU A 123 6.55 -0.41 -20.06
CA GLU A 123 6.63 0.20 -21.39
C GLU A 123 7.55 1.43 -21.47
N SER A 124 7.72 2.16 -20.37
CA SER A 124 8.57 3.36 -20.30
C SER A 124 10.07 3.06 -20.12
N SER A 125 10.45 1.80 -20.37
CA SER A 125 11.76 1.23 -20.08
C SER A 125 12.60 0.91 -21.31
#